data_AF-A0A851B2Q2-F1
#
_entry.id   AF-A0A851B2Q2-F1
#
_cell.length_a   1.000
_cell.length_b   1.000
_cell.length_c   1.000
_cell.angle_alpha   90.00
_cell.angle_beta   90.00
_cell.angle_gamma   90.00
#
_symmetry.space_group_name_H-M   'P 1'
#
loop_
_entity.id
_entity.type
_entity.pdbx_description
1 polymer ?
#
loop_
_entity_poly.entity_id
_entity_poly.type
_entity_poly.pdbx_seq_one_letter_code
_entity_poly.pdbx_strand_id
1 'polypeptide(L)' 'LECRADGDPAPSTRCDREGGGARDGGGHHGGAREGGGRVVTRADGGRYVCRATNRHGVAVRSVLVTVE' A
#
# COMPACT_ATOMS: atom_id res chain seq x y z
N LEU A 1 -4.49 0.29 3.24
CA LEU A 1 -3.84 -1.02 2.98
C LEU A 1 -2.61 -1.07 3.87
N GLU A 2 -2.57 -1.97 4.85
CA GLU A 2 -1.36 -2.22 5.63
C GLU A 2 -0.55 -3.31 4.93
N CYS A 3 0.74 -3.05 4.71
CA CYS A 3 1.67 -3.98 4.11
C CYS A 3 2.79 -4.23 5.11
N ARG A 4 2.88 -5.45 5.65
CA ARG A 4 3.95 -5.85 6.56
C ARG A 4 4.86 -6.86 5.87
N ALA A 5 6.16 -6.63 5.97
CA ALA A 5 7.19 -7.53 5.48
C ALA A 5 8.28 -7.67 6.54
N ASP A 6 8.81 -8.87 6.67
CA ASP A 6 9.89 -9.21 7.58
C ASP A 6 11.18 -9.45 6.79
N GLY A 7 12.32 -9.13 7.39
CA GLY A 7 13.64 -9.34 6.79
C GLY A 7 14.74 -8.67 7.59
N ASP A 8 15.95 -9.20 7.49
CA ASP A 8 17.16 -8.59 8.05
C ASP A 8 18.11 -8.19 6.91
N PRO A 9 18.45 -6.90 6.76
CA PRO A 9 17.84 -5.73 7.40
C PRO A 9 16.36 -5.54 7.06
N ALA A 10 15.66 -4.80 7.92
CA ALA A 10 14.24 -4.50 7.79
C ALA A 10 13.90 -3.94 6.40
N PRO A 11 12.92 -4.52 5.68
CA PRO A 11 12.56 -4.06 4.35
C PRO A 11 11.71 -2.78 4.40
N SER A 12 11.92 -1.92 3.39
CA SER A 12 11.02 -0.80 3.11
C SER A 12 9.82 -1.28 2.30
N THR A 13 8.61 -1.04 2.78
CA THR A 13 7.35 -1.45 2.14
C THR A 13 6.67 -0.26 1.48
N ARG A 14 6.29 -0.41 0.21
CA ARG A 14 5.54 0.59 -0.55
C ARG A 14 4.39 -0.07 -1.28
N CYS A 15 3.21 0.55 -1.25
CA CYS A 15 2.00 -0.04 -1.86
C CYS A 15 1.37 1.00 -2.78
N ASP A 16 1.24 0.65 -4.06
CA ASP A 16 0.75 1.55 -5.11
C ASP A 16 -0.34 0.84 -5.93
N ARG A 17 -1.27 1.61 -6.51
CA ARG A 17 -2.26 1.06 -7.43
C ARG A 17 -1.58 0.68 -8.75
N GLU A 18 -1.90 -0.50 -9.26
CA GLU A 18 -1.42 -0.96 -10.55
C GLU A 18 -2.04 -0.15 -11.70
N GLY A 19 -1.20 0.40 -12.59
CA GLY A 19 -1.66 1.12 -13.78
C GLY A 19 -1.75 2.65 -13.69
N GLY A 20 -1.34 3.26 -12.57
CA GLY A 20 -1.00 4.69 -12.54
C GLY A 20 -1.88 5.56 -11.64
N GLY A 21 -1.18 6.48 -10.98
CA GLY A 21 -1.73 7.49 -10.07
C GLY A 21 -1.80 6.96 -8.64
N ALA A 22 -0.77 7.25 -7.85
CA ALA A 22 -0.88 7.37 -6.41
C ALA A 22 -1.94 8.46 -6.12
N ARG A 23 -3.23 8.10 -6.21
CA ARG A 23 -4.30 8.93 -5.69
C ARG A 23 -4.22 8.76 -4.19
N ASP A 24 -3.67 9.79 -3.55
CA ASP A 24 -3.58 10.05 -2.12
C ASP A 24 -4.34 9.03 -1.27
N GLY A 25 -3.63 7.95 -0.95
CA GLY A 25 -4.14 6.79 -0.26
C GLY A 25 -3.09 6.18 0.64
N GLY A 26 -2.26 7.04 1.27
CA GLY A 26 -1.52 6.71 2.48
C GLY A 26 -0.59 5.50 2.39
N GLY A 27 0.32 5.52 1.41
CA GLY A 27 1.47 4.62 1.37
C GLY A 27 2.71 5.24 2.01
N HIS A 28 2.56 6.02 3.10
CA HIS A 28 3.67 6.55 3.86
C HIS A 28 3.51 6.12 5.33
N HIS A 29 4.53 5.41 5.77
CA HIS A 29 4.85 4.95 7.11
C HIS A 29 4.25 5.79 8.25
N GLY A 30 3.73 5.10 9.27
CA GLY A 30 3.77 5.53 10.66
C GLY A 30 2.94 6.78 11.00
N GLY A 31 1.72 6.57 11.46
CA GLY A 31 0.94 7.62 12.10
C GLY A 31 -0.50 7.57 11.66
N ALA A 32 -1.35 7.00 12.50
CA ALA A 32 -2.76 7.31 12.51
C ALA A 32 -2.91 8.84 12.56
N ARG A 33 -3.21 9.48 11.42
CA ARG A 33 -3.79 10.82 11.39
C ARG A 33 -5.29 10.66 11.39
N GLU A 34 -5.79 10.49 12.61
CA GLU A 34 -6.81 11.36 13.21
C GLU A 34 -7.84 11.98 12.25
N GLY A 35 -9.09 11.53 12.39
CA GLY A 35 -10.23 12.47 12.43
C GLY A 35 -10.86 12.95 11.12
N GLY A 36 -10.47 12.45 9.95
CA GLY A 36 -11.14 12.77 8.69
C GLY A 36 -11.51 11.52 7.92
N GLY A 37 -12.78 11.11 7.96
CA GLY A 37 -13.27 9.95 7.20
C GLY A 37 -13.04 10.18 5.70
N ARG A 38 -12.00 9.57 5.14
CA ARG A 38 -11.79 9.56 3.69
C ARG A 38 -12.95 8.79 3.08
N VAL A 39 -13.80 9.48 2.31
CA VAL A 39 -14.90 8.85 1.58
C VAL A 39 -14.29 7.85 0.61
N VAL A 40 -14.53 6.56 0.86
CA VAL A 40 -14.14 5.49 -0.05
C VAL A 40 -15.19 5.44 -1.16
N THR A 41 -14.74 5.58 -2.39
CA THR A 41 -15.59 5.55 -3.59
C THR A 41 -15.32 4.27 -4.37
N ARG A 42 -16.21 3.92 -5.31
CA ARG A 42 -15.93 2.81 -6.26
C ARG A 42 -14.66 3.03 -7.08
N ALA A 43 -14.23 4.29 -7.23
CA ALA A 43 -12.95 4.60 -7.87
C ALA A 43 -11.74 4.18 -7.01
N ASP A 44 -11.89 3.97 -5.69
CA ASP A 44 -10.87 3.40 -4.81
C ASP A 44 -10.73 1.87 -5.00
N GLY A 45 -11.67 1.21 -5.68
CA GLY A 45 -11.53 -0.18 -6.10
C GLY A 45 -10.44 -0.34 -7.17
N GLY A 46 -9.73 -1.47 -7.14
CA GLY A 46 -8.69 -1.78 -8.11
C GLY A 46 -7.63 -2.76 -7.58
N ARG A 47 -6.66 -3.08 -8.45
CA ARG A 47 -5.52 -3.92 -8.09
C ARG A 47 -4.41 -3.06 -7.48
N TYR A 48 -3.96 -3.43 -6.30
CA TYR A 48 -2.89 -2.78 -5.57
C TYR A 48 -1.68 -3.71 -5.51
N VAL A 49 -0.48 -3.15 -5.71
CA VAL A 49 0.79 -3.88 -5.69
C VAL A 49 1.66 -3.31 -4.57
N CYS A 50 2.02 -4.21 -3.67
CA CYS A 50 2.83 -3.96 -2.50
C CYS A 50 4.23 -4.51 -2.75
N ARG A 51 5.26 -3.69 -2.58
CA ARG A 51 6.66 -4.05 -2.80
C ARG A 51 7.44 -3.81 -1.52
N ALA A 52 8.07 -4.86 -1.02
CA ALA A 52 8.99 -4.83 0.11
C ALA A 52 10.42 -4.98 -0.42
N THR A 53 11.30 -4.03 -0.12
CA THR A 53 12.69 -4.02 -0.62
C THR A 53 13.66 -3.94 0.55
N ASN A 54 14.60 -4.87 0.61
CA ASN A 54 15.79 -4.79 1.45
C ASN A 54 17.06 -5.00 0.60
N ARG A 55 18.24 -4.91 1.23
CA ARG A 55 19.52 -5.13 0.53
C ARG A 55 19.70 -6.56 -0.02
N HIS A 56 18.93 -7.52 0.47
CA HIS A 56 19.01 -8.93 0.06
C HIS A 56 18.06 -9.26 -1.09
N GLY A 57 17.05 -8.43 -1.33
CA GLY A 57 16.12 -8.64 -2.42
C GLY A 57 14.82 -7.86 -2.28
N VAL A 58 13.85 -8.34 -3.04
CA VAL A 58 12.55 -7.69 -3.20
C VAL A 58 11.45 -8.75 -3.13
N ALA A 59 10.43 -8.50 -2.31
CA ALA A 59 9.19 -9.26 -2.31
C ALA A 59 8.05 -8.39 -2.85
N VAL A 60 7.16 -8.98 -3.65
CA VAL A 60 6.01 -8.30 -4.26
C VAL A 60 4.73 -9.07 -3.96
N ARG A 61 3.65 -8.35 -3.63
CA ARG A 61 2.32 -8.91 -3.38
C ARG A 61 1.26 -8.05 -4.04
N SER A 62 0.34 -8.67 -4.79
CA SER A 62 -0.82 -7.98 -5.35
C SER A 62 -2.10 -8.33 -4.56
N VAL A 63 -2.99 -7.35 -4.41
CA VAL A 63 -4.29 -7.49 -3.75
C VAL A 63 -5.34 -6.80 -4.61
N LEU A 64 -6.49 -7.46 -4.82
CA LEU A 64 -7.66 -6.85 -5.44
C LEU A 64 -8.54 -6.24 -4.34
N VAL A 65 -8.81 -4.94 -4.44
CA VAL A 65 -9.73 -4.23 -3.55
C VAL A 65 -11.03 -3.97 -4.31
N THR A 66 -12.14 -4.46 -3.79
CA THR A 66 -13.49 -4.18 -4.28
C THR A 66 -14.20 -3.24 -3.30
N VAL A 67 -15.05 -2.35 -3.84
CA VAL A 67 -15.86 -1.39 -3.06
C VAL A 67 -17.29 -1.55 -3.58
N GLU A 68 -18.21 -1.89 -2.68
CA GLU A 68 -19.63 -2.11 -3.00
C GLU A 68 -20.45 -0.83 -2.88
#